data_AF-A0A2V7FLY0-F1
#
_entry.id   AF-A0A2V7FLY0-F1
#
_cell.length_a   1.000
_cell.length_b   1.000
_cell.length_c   1.000
_cell.angle_alpha   90.00
_cell.angle_beta   90.00
_cell.angle_gamma   90.00
#
_symmetry.space_group_name_H-M   'P 1'
#
loop_
_entity.id
_entity.type
_entity.pdbx_description
1 polymer ?
#
loop_
_entity_poly.entity_id
_entity_poly.type
_entity_poly.pdbx_seq_one_letter_code
_entity_poly.pdbx_strand_id
1 'polypeptide(L)'
;MANERGRLPKARREELNEHLRRMLDRWYSNAYEDDNLFLTMACRPGLLDATWGFIRYIYGGGSSIEPELFELVRVKLAWNNRCVH
;
A
#
# COMPACT_ATOMS: atom_id res chain seq x y z
N MET A 1 -11.92 -0.88 3.33
CA MET A 1 -12.05 -2.29 3.78
C MET A 1 -11.71 -3.25 2.65
N ALA A 2 -11.05 -4.36 2.94
CA ALA A 2 -10.73 -5.40 1.98
C ALA A 2 -12.03 -5.99 1.44
N ASN A 3 -12.23 -5.84 0.14
CA ASN A 3 -13.41 -6.35 -0.56
C ASN A 3 -13.17 -7.81 -0.99
N GLU A 4 -14.20 -8.52 -1.43
CA GLU A 4 -14.07 -9.85 -2.05
C GLU A 4 -13.52 -9.77 -3.50
N ARG A 5 -13.32 -8.56 -4.02
CA ARG A 5 -12.92 -8.30 -5.40
C ARG A 5 -11.41 -8.34 -5.53
N GLY A 6 -10.83 -9.54 -5.50
CA GLY A 6 -9.41 -9.76 -5.74
C GLY A 6 -9.13 -11.22 -6.08
N ARG A 7 -8.20 -11.47 -7.00
CA ARG A 7 -7.81 -12.85 -7.38
C ARG A 7 -6.68 -13.42 -6.53
N LEU A 8 -6.07 -12.59 -5.69
CA LEU A 8 -4.97 -12.97 -4.81
C LEU A 8 -5.47 -13.22 -3.39
N PRO A 9 -4.88 -14.19 -2.68
CA PRO A 9 -5.19 -14.44 -1.27
C PRO A 9 -4.82 -13.22 -0.42
N LYS A 10 -5.52 -13.08 0.71
CA LYS A 10 -5.34 -11.99 1.67
C LYS A 10 -5.07 -12.58 3.03
N ALA A 11 -4.18 -11.93 3.78
CA ALA A 11 -3.97 -12.27 5.17
C ALA A 11 -5.27 -11.98 5.95
N ARG A 12 -5.61 -12.86 6.89
CA ARG A 12 -6.69 -12.57 7.83
C ARG A 12 -6.16 -11.62 8.89
N ARG A 13 -6.96 -10.62 9.27
CA ARG A 13 -6.54 -9.59 10.23
C ARG A 13 -6.13 -10.18 11.58
N GLU A 14 -6.82 -11.24 11.99
CA GLU A 14 -6.61 -11.93 13.25
C GLU A 14 -5.25 -12.66 13.27
N GLU A 15 -4.75 -13.04 12.10
CA GLU A 15 -3.48 -13.77 11.92
C GLU A 15 -2.27 -12.85 11.75
N LEU A 16 -2.47 -11.54 11.60
CA LEU A 16 -1.37 -10.59 11.52
C LEU A 16 -0.55 -10.64 12.81
N ASN A 17 0.77 -10.70 12.70
CA ASN A 17 1.65 -10.52 13.85
C ASN A 17 1.64 -9.06 14.34
N GLU A 18 2.21 -8.80 15.51
CA GLU A 18 2.21 -7.47 16.13
C GLU A 18 2.83 -6.39 15.22
N HIS A 19 3.88 -6.74 14.47
CA HIS A 19 4.53 -5.82 13.54
C HIS A 19 3.58 -5.38 12.41
N LEU A 20 2.94 -6.35 11.75
CA LEU A 20 1.99 -6.10 10.66
C LEU A 20 0.73 -5.38 11.14
N ARG A 21 0.25 -5.67 12.36
CA ARG A 21 -0.88 -4.92 12.95
C ARG A 21 -0.54 -3.43 13.11
N ARG A 22 0.62 -3.11 13.68
CA ARG A 22 1.07 -1.72 13.82
C ARG A 22 1.28 -1.02 12.48
N MET A 23 1.72 -1.74 11.46
CA MET A 23 1.82 -1.19 10.10
C MET A 23 0.45 -0.92 9.50
N LEU A 24 -0.53 -1.80 9.71
CA LEU A 24 -1.91 -1.63 9.26
C LEU A 24 -2.55 -0.40 9.92
N ASP A 25 -2.29 -0.14 11.20
CA ASP A 25 -2.79 1.07 11.87
C ASP A 25 -2.23 2.34 11.22
N ARG A 26 -0.93 2.36 10.89
CA ARG A 26 -0.31 3.48 10.17
C ARG A 26 -0.78 3.61 8.74
N TRP A 27 -1.13 2.49 8.10
CA TRP A 27 -1.69 2.48 6.75
C TRP A 27 -3.00 3.26 6.71
N TYR A 28 -3.89 3.01 7.67
CA TYR A 28 -5.14 3.74 7.80
C TYR A 28 -4.95 5.21 8.15
N SER A 29 -3.95 5.55 8.97
CA SER A 29 -3.73 6.95 9.35
C SER A 29 -3.12 7.80 8.24
N ASN A 30 -2.35 7.20 7.33
CA ASN A 30 -1.44 7.94 6.44
C ASN A 30 -1.72 7.79 4.94
N ALA A 31 -2.34 6.68 4.51
CA ALA A 31 -2.30 6.29 3.10
C ALA A 31 -3.68 6.07 2.49
N TYR A 32 -4.48 5.14 3.04
CA TYR A 32 -5.73 4.72 2.41
C TYR A 32 -6.79 4.28 3.44
N GLU A 33 -8.06 4.47 3.10
CA GLU A 33 -9.21 4.01 3.88
C GLU A 33 -9.49 2.50 3.70
N ASP A 34 -8.81 1.83 2.75
CA ASP A 34 -8.93 0.41 2.50
C ASP A 34 -7.63 -0.36 2.76
N ASP A 35 -7.77 -1.61 3.20
CA ASP A 35 -6.67 -2.51 3.49
C ASP A 35 -6.54 -3.64 2.45
N ASN A 36 -7.14 -3.50 1.27
CA ASN A 36 -7.14 -4.56 0.26
C ASN A 36 -5.72 -4.86 -0.24
N LEU A 37 -5.00 -3.80 -0.64
CA LEU A 37 -3.61 -3.91 -1.08
C LEU A 37 -2.71 -4.35 0.08
N PHE A 38 -2.91 -3.78 1.27
CA PHE A 38 -2.13 -4.14 2.46
C PHE A 38 -2.27 -5.63 2.80
N LEU A 39 -3.49 -6.14 2.96
CA LEU A 39 -3.72 -7.54 3.34
C LEU A 39 -3.29 -8.53 2.26
N THR A 40 -3.34 -8.14 0.98
CA THR A 40 -2.77 -8.94 -0.12
C THR A 40 -1.26 -9.05 0.02
N MET A 41 -0.56 -7.94 0.31
CA MET A 41 0.89 -7.93 0.48
C MET A 41 1.34 -8.54 1.82
N ALA A 42 0.51 -8.50 2.86
CA ALA A 42 0.82 -9.11 4.16
C ALA A 42 1.03 -10.63 4.08
N CYS A 43 0.49 -11.30 3.04
CA CYS A 43 0.83 -12.70 2.73
C CYS A 43 2.31 -12.91 2.33
N ARG A 44 3.02 -11.83 1.97
CA ARG A 44 4.43 -11.81 1.57
C ARG A 44 5.14 -10.61 2.26
N PRO A 45 5.47 -10.70 3.55
CA PRO A 45 5.95 -9.55 4.34
C PRO A 45 7.13 -8.78 3.72
N GLY A 46 8.10 -9.45 3.11
CA GLY A 46 9.22 -8.77 2.45
C GLY A 46 8.81 -7.89 1.26
N LEU A 47 7.72 -8.24 0.56
CA LEU A 47 7.16 -7.38 -0.49
C LEU A 47 6.47 -6.15 0.13
N LEU A 48 5.74 -6.34 1.23
CA LEU A 48 5.11 -5.24 1.96
C LEU A 48 6.17 -4.25 2.48
N ASP A 49 7.27 -4.75 3.02
CA ASP A 49 8.39 -3.93 3.50
C ASP A 49 8.99 -3.07 2.37
N ALA A 50 9.25 -3.69 1.21
CA ALA A 50 9.76 -2.98 0.04
C ALA A 50 8.78 -1.90 -0.45
N THR A 51 7.50 -2.23 -0.57
CA THR A 51 6.45 -1.28 -0.97
C THR A 51 6.36 -0.12 0.02
N TRP A 52 6.40 -0.41 1.32
CA TRP A 52 6.35 0.63 2.35
C TRP A 52 7.58 1.54 2.34
N GLY A 53 8.76 0.99 2.04
CA GLY A 53 9.97 1.78 1.79
C GLY A 53 9.81 2.74 0.63
N PHE A 54 9.23 2.28 -0.48
CA PHE A 54 8.95 3.12 -1.65
C PHE A 54 7.93 4.23 -1.35
N ILE A 55 6.83 3.91 -0.67
CA ILE A 55 5.84 4.89 -0.21
C ILE A 55 6.51 5.93 0.69
N ARG A 56 7.35 5.51 1.64
CA ARG A 56 8.06 6.44 2.53
C ARG A 56 9.02 7.35 1.77
N TYR A 57 9.70 6.85 0.73
CA TYR A 57 10.55 7.68 -0.10
C TYR A 57 9.75 8.77 -0.82
N ILE A 58 8.61 8.41 -1.41
CA ILE A 58 7.77 9.34 -2.17
C ILE A 58 7.09 10.37 -1.25
N TYR A 59 6.42 9.91 -0.20
CA TYR A 59 5.52 10.75 0.60
C TYR A 59 6.12 11.19 1.94
N GLY A 60 7.20 10.56 2.40
CA GLY A 60 7.82 10.81 3.69
C GLY A 60 8.92 11.87 3.67
N GLY A 61 9.01 12.68 2.61
CA GLY A 61 10.00 13.76 2.46
C GLY A 61 11.41 13.30 2.07
N GLY A 62 11.57 12.05 1.64
CA GLY A 62 12.86 11.53 1.14
C GLY A 62 13.17 11.92 -0.30
N SER A 63 12.16 12.33 -1.08
CA SER A 63 12.31 12.76 -2.45
C SER A 63 12.45 14.27 -2.59
N SER A 64 13.16 14.72 -3.61
CA SER A 64 13.25 16.14 -4.01
C SER A 64 12.07 16.62 -4.86
N ILE A 65 11.14 15.73 -5.21
CA ILE A 65 9.94 16.04 -5.99
C ILE A 65 8.76 16.14 -5.04
N GLU A 66 7.89 17.12 -5.28
CA GLU A 66 6.67 17.36 -4.54
C GLU A 66 5.73 16.13 -4.59
N PRO A 67 5.15 15.70 -3.45
CA PRO A 67 4.26 14.55 -3.39
C PRO A 67 3.10 14.60 -4.40
N GLU A 68 2.56 15.79 -4.66
CA GLU A 68 1.47 16.02 -5.61
C GLU A 68 1.89 15.71 -7.06
N LEU A 69 3.13 16.00 -7.44
CA LEU A 69 3.65 15.65 -8.77
C LEU A 69 3.90 14.15 -8.90
N PHE A 70 4.31 13.48 -7.81
CA PHE A 70 4.41 12.03 -7.80
C PHE A 70 3.06 11.35 -7.98
N GLU A 71 2.00 11.91 -7.40
CA GLU A 71 0.64 11.41 -7.61
C GLU A 71 0.25 11.45 -9.10
N LEU A 72 0.59 12.53 -9.82
CA LEU A 72 0.34 12.61 -11.26
C LEU A 72 1.09 11.52 -12.04
N VAL A 73 2.35 11.27 -11.69
CA VAL A 73 3.14 10.18 -12.30
C VAL A 73 2.52 8.82 -11.98
N ARG A 74 2.14 8.59 -10.73
CA ARG A 74 1.51 7.34 -10.27
C ARG A 74 0.22 7.07 -11.04
N VAL A 75 -0.67 8.05 -11.13
CA VAL A 75 -1.95 7.96 -11.87
C VAL A 75 -1.70 7.73 -13.36
N LYS A 76 -0.75 8.44 -13.97
CA LYS A 76 -0.43 8.28 -15.39
C LYS A 76 0.11 6.88 -15.69
N LEU A 77 0.99 6.36 -14.83
CA LEU A 77 1.52 5.00 -14.97
C LEU A 77 0.43 3.94 -14.73
N ALA A 78 -0.40 4.10 -13.70
CA ALA A 78 -1.52 3.20 -13.44
C ALA A 78 -2.48 3.14 -14.64
N TRP A 79 -2.83 4.30 -15.20
CA TRP A 79 -3.65 4.41 -16.40
C TRP A 79 -3.03 3.68 -17.60
N ASN A 80 -1.76 3.96 -17.91
CA ASN A 80 -1.06 3.34 -19.04
C ASN A 80 -0.98 1.81 -18.89
N ASN A 81 -0.91 1.31 -17.65
CA ASN A 81 -0.88 -0.11 -17.34
C ASN A 81 -2.28 -0.73 -17.12
N ARG A 82 -3.36 0.05 -17.29
CA ARG A 82 -4.74 -0.37 -17.04
C ARG A 82 -4.95 -0.94 -15.62
N CYS A 83 -4.22 -0.39 -14.65
CA CYS A 83 -4.43 -0.71 -13.25
C CYS A 83 -5.71 -0.02 -12.79
N VAL A 84 -6.69 -0.82 -12.38
CA VAL A 84 -7.95 -0.30 -11.82
C VAL A 84 -7.68 0.12 -10.38
N HIS A 85 -7.87 1.40 -10.08
CA HIS A 85 -7.82 1.96 -8.73
C HIS A 85 -9.14 1.72 -8.00
#